data_AF-A0AAV8EIA2-F1
#
_entry.id   AF-A0AAV8EIA2-F1
#
_cell.length_a   1.000
_cell.length_b   1.000
_cell.length_c   1.000
_cell.angle_alpha   90.00
_cell.angle_beta   90.00
_cell.angle_gamma   90.00
#
_symmetry.space_group_name_H-M   'P 1'
#
loop_
_entity.id
_entity.type
_entity.pdbx_description
1 polymer ?
#
loop_
_entity_poly.entity_id
_entity_poly.type
_entity_poly.pdbx_seq_one_letter_code
_entity_poly.pdbx_strand_id
1 'polypeptide(L)'
;MHHFIYQDLFSVSMPLLHSGLWWQLSPFQIFIVAYGVINFMWLKFFLIWRFFRFWSLVNGVETPENMPRCISNCHDLETFWKSWHASYNRWLVRYMYIPLGGSKRKLLNIWVIFTFVAIWHDLEWKLVAWAWLTCIFLIPEIVVKSITKTFKATSALGEFFNYELGAMSGAVTYDCKSCWICGGACTY
;
A
#
# COMPACT_ATOMS: atom_id res chain seq x y z
N MET A 1 4.37 -10.84 14.53
CA MET A 1 3.96 -9.85 13.50
C MET A 1 2.45 -9.79 13.34
N HIS A 2 1.74 -10.93 13.33
CA HIS A 2 0.26 -11.02 13.32
C HIS A 2 -0.41 -10.10 14.35
N HIS A 3 0.02 -10.12 15.61
CA HIS A 3 -0.62 -9.33 16.66
C HIS A 3 -0.48 -7.80 16.51
N PHE A 4 0.56 -7.31 15.82
CA PHE A 4 0.91 -5.87 15.84
C PHE A 4 0.10 -5.05 14.85
N ILE A 5 -0.14 -5.55 13.62
CA ILE A 5 -0.92 -4.82 12.61
C ILE A 5 -2.39 -4.73 13.03
N TYR A 6 -2.93 -5.81 13.58
CA TYR A 6 -4.30 -5.87 14.07
C TYR A 6 -4.53 -4.96 15.27
N GLN A 7 -3.67 -4.98 16.29
CA GLN A 7 -3.82 -4.13 17.46
C GLN A 7 -3.66 -2.64 17.17
N ASP A 8 -2.82 -2.24 16.21
CA ASP A 8 -2.64 -0.82 15.87
C ASP A 8 -3.80 -0.24 15.07
N LEU A 9 -4.34 -1.00 14.10
CA LEU A 9 -5.55 -0.60 13.39
C LEU A 9 -6.73 -0.57 14.37
N PHE A 10 -6.86 -1.56 15.26
CA PHE A 10 -7.89 -1.58 16.31
C PHE A 10 -7.76 -0.38 17.25
N SER A 11 -6.58 -0.06 17.77
CA SER A 11 -6.42 0.96 18.82
C SER A 11 -6.67 2.40 18.33
N VAL A 12 -6.42 2.71 17.06
CA VAL A 12 -6.68 4.05 16.49
C VAL A 12 -8.07 4.15 15.87
N SER A 13 -8.59 3.09 15.24
CA SER A 13 -9.89 3.13 14.57
C SER A 13 -11.07 2.76 15.48
N MET A 14 -10.89 1.90 16.48
CA MET A 14 -11.98 1.45 17.36
C MET A 14 -12.56 2.52 18.28
N PRO A 15 -11.80 3.49 18.82
CA PRO A 15 -12.41 4.55 19.62
C PRO A 15 -13.40 5.38 18.81
N LEU A 16 -13.09 5.63 17.53
CA LEU A 16 -13.98 6.30 16.58
C LEU A 16 -15.13 5.39 16.12
N LEU A 17 -14.88 4.08 15.99
CA LEU A 17 -15.86 3.09 15.52
C LEU A 17 -16.93 2.82 16.57
N HIS A 18 -16.53 2.71 17.84
CA HIS A 18 -17.43 2.54 18.97
C HIS A 18 -18.24 3.80 19.30
N SER A 19 -17.74 5.00 18.96
CA SER A 19 -18.45 6.25 19.23
C SER A 19 -19.49 6.63 18.16
N GLY A 20 -19.65 5.83 17.10
CA GLY A 20 -20.59 6.10 16.00
C GLY A 20 -20.26 7.36 15.19
N LEU A 21 -19.10 7.97 15.40
CA LEU A 21 -18.75 9.30 14.87
C LEU A 21 -18.41 9.28 13.37
N TRP A 22 -18.08 8.12 12.80
CA TRP A 22 -17.71 7.98 11.39
C TRP A 22 -18.78 8.47 10.41
N TRP A 23 -20.05 8.28 10.75
CA TRP A 23 -21.18 8.71 9.90
C TRP A 23 -21.39 10.23 9.91
N GLN A 24 -20.74 10.95 10.83
CA GLN A 24 -20.84 12.40 10.98
C GLN A 24 -19.60 13.13 10.43
N LEU A 25 -18.57 12.38 10.00
CA LEU A 25 -17.34 12.97 9.47
C LEU A 25 -17.53 13.41 8.02
N SER A 26 -17.03 14.60 7.70
CA SER A 26 -16.95 15.04 6.31
C SER A 26 -15.92 14.21 5.53
N PRO A 27 -16.06 14.06 4.20
CA PRO A 27 -15.08 13.33 3.38
C PRO A 27 -13.64 13.81 3.57
N PHE A 28 -13.46 15.12 3.80
CA PHE A 28 -12.15 15.72 4.08
C PHE A 28 -11.57 15.28 5.42
N GLN A 29 -12.40 15.16 6.46
CA GLN A 29 -11.96 14.67 7.77
C GLN A 29 -11.55 13.20 7.69
N ILE A 30 -12.30 12.39 6.95
CA ILE A 30 -11.98 10.98 6.71
C ILE A 30 -10.61 10.87 6.02
N PHE A 31 -10.36 11.69 5.00
CA PHE A 31 -9.06 11.74 4.32
C PHE A 31 -7.91 12.08 5.27
N ILE A 32 -8.06 13.11 6.12
CA ILE A 32 -7.03 13.50 7.10
C ILE A 32 -6.75 12.36 8.08
N VAL A 33 -7.79 11.71 8.61
CA VAL A 33 -7.65 10.59 9.55
C VAL A 33 -6.94 9.42 8.88
N ALA A 34 -7.36 9.03 7.67
CA ALA A 34 -6.74 7.95 6.91
C ALA A 34 -5.25 8.23 6.61
N TYR A 35 -4.93 9.46 6.22
CA TYR A 35 -3.56 9.91 6.01
C TYR A 35 -2.74 9.84 7.31
N GLY A 36 -3.30 10.30 8.43
CA GLY A 36 -2.67 10.23 9.75
C GLY A 36 -2.35 8.81 10.19
N VAL A 37 -3.29 7.88 10.04
CA VAL A 37 -3.12 6.45 10.36
C VAL A 37 -1.98 5.83 9.55
N ILE A 38 -1.93 6.13 8.26
CA ILE A 38 -0.88 5.61 7.36
C ILE A 38 0.50 6.16 7.74
N ASN A 39 0.61 7.46 8.08
CA ASN A 39 1.87 8.06 8.53
C ASN A 39 2.33 7.50 9.88
N PHE A 40 1.41 7.32 10.81
CA PHE A 40 1.70 6.71 12.10
C PHE A 40 2.25 5.28 11.94
N MET A 41 1.58 4.48 11.09
CA MET A 41 2.02 3.12 10.77
C MET A 41 3.40 3.11 10.10
N TRP A 42 3.66 4.04 9.17
CA TRP A 42 4.96 4.19 8.53
C TRP A 42 6.06 4.49 9.56
N LEU A 43 5.84 5.48 10.44
CA LEU A 43 6.81 5.89 11.45
C LEU A 43 7.12 4.73 12.41
N LYS A 44 6.09 3.99 12.84
CA LYS A 44 6.25 2.82 13.71
C LYS A 44 7.19 1.79 13.08
N PHE A 45 6.92 1.39 11.85
CA PHE A 45 7.77 0.43 11.14
C PHE A 45 9.16 0.98 10.88
N PHE A 46 9.28 2.24 10.47
CA PHE A 46 10.55 2.90 10.21
C PHE A 46 11.48 2.85 11.43
N LEU A 47 10.97 3.19 12.61
CA LEU A 47 11.74 3.16 13.86
C LEU A 47 12.19 1.73 14.19
N ILE A 48 11.29 0.75 14.11
CA ILE A 48 11.60 -0.66 14.37
C ILE A 48 12.71 -1.16 13.43
N TRP A 49 12.58 -0.91 12.13
CA TRP A 49 13.55 -1.37 11.14
C TRP A 49 14.91 -0.70 11.29
N ARG A 50 14.95 0.61 11.58
CA ARG A 50 16.22 1.32 11.81
C ARG A 50 16.91 0.89 13.09
N PHE A 51 16.15 0.57 14.14
CA PHE A 51 16.69 0.00 15.36
C PHE A 51 17.42 -1.33 15.09
N PHE A 52 16.78 -2.27 14.41
CA PHE A 52 17.42 -3.55 14.07
C PHE A 52 18.58 -3.40 13.07
N ARG A 53 18.46 -2.50 12.10
CA ARG A 53 19.54 -2.18 11.16
C ARG A 53 20.77 -1.64 11.91
N PHE A 54 20.58 -0.74 12.87
CA PHE A 54 21.67 -0.20 13.68
C PHE A 54 22.47 -1.32 14.35
N TRP A 55 21.79 -2.24 15.04
CA TRP A 55 22.45 -3.38 15.68
C TRP A 55 23.14 -4.33 14.68
N SER A 56 22.54 -4.53 13.51
CA SER A 56 23.17 -5.30 12.42
C SER A 56 24.49 -4.66 11.97
N LEU A 57 24.52 -3.34 11.80
CA LEU A 57 25.71 -2.59 11.39
C LEU A 57 26.80 -2.58 12.46
N VAL A 58 26.41 -2.49 13.74
CA VAL A 58 27.35 -2.64 14.88
C VAL A 58 28.07 -3.98 14.83
N ASN A 59 27.39 -5.04 14.39
CA ASN A 59 27.98 -6.38 14.21
C ASN A 59 28.74 -6.56 12.87
N GLY A 60 28.91 -5.49 12.07
CA GLY A 60 29.57 -5.55 10.76
C GLY A 60 28.74 -6.20 9.65
N VAL A 61 27.44 -6.42 9.86
CA VAL A 61 26.54 -7.02 8.86
C VAL A 61 25.74 -5.92 8.17
N GLU A 62 25.98 -5.72 6.87
CA GLU A 62 25.22 -4.77 6.05
C GLU A 62 23.85 -5.33 5.66
N THR A 63 22.81 -4.89 6.37
CA THR A 63 21.42 -5.21 6.01
C THR A 63 20.85 -4.16 5.04
N PRO A 64 19.90 -4.53 4.16
CA PRO A 64 19.20 -3.58 3.30
C PRO A 64 18.22 -2.70 4.09
N GLU A 65 17.99 -1.45 3.65
CA GLU A 65 17.01 -0.56 4.29
C GLU A 65 15.59 -0.91 3.80
N ASN A 66 14.66 -1.07 4.75
CA ASN A 66 13.28 -1.48 4.43
C ASN A 66 12.37 -0.31 4.05
N MET A 67 12.59 0.87 4.63
CA MET A 67 11.77 2.07 4.45
C MET A 67 12.61 3.24 3.90
N PRO A 68 13.06 3.17 2.63
CA PRO A 68 13.94 4.18 2.05
C PRO A 68 13.24 5.50 1.69
N ARG A 69 11.90 5.53 1.59
CA ARG A 69 11.15 6.74 1.23
C ARG A 69 10.05 7.02 2.23
N CYS A 70 9.84 8.32 2.47
CA CYS A 70 8.68 8.83 3.20
C CYS A 70 7.42 8.65 2.35
N ILE A 71 6.31 8.37 3.00
CA ILE A 71 5.01 8.18 2.35
C ILE A 71 4.54 9.39 1.56
N SER A 72 4.79 10.59 2.09
CA SER A 72 4.43 11.86 1.46
C SER A 72 5.23 12.15 0.19
N ASN A 73 6.35 11.44 0.00
CA ASN A 73 7.20 11.55 -1.18
C ASN A 73 6.95 10.44 -2.21
N CYS A 74 5.85 9.70 -2.07
CA CYS A 74 5.41 8.69 -3.02
C CYS A 74 4.26 9.25 -3.88
N HIS A 75 4.58 9.63 -5.11
CA HIS A 75 3.59 10.18 -6.07
C HIS A 75 2.75 9.10 -6.78
N ASP A 76 3.05 7.82 -6.54
CA ASP A 76 2.55 6.68 -7.29
C ASP A 76 2.32 5.48 -6.36
N LEU A 77 1.30 4.64 -6.61
CA LEU A 77 1.08 3.43 -5.80
C LEU A 77 2.19 2.40 -6.04
N GLU A 78 2.68 2.27 -7.27
CA GLU A 78 3.80 1.35 -7.56
C GLU A 78 5.05 1.72 -6.76
N THR A 79 5.36 3.02 -6.68
CA THR A 79 6.50 3.56 -5.93
C THR A 79 6.30 3.32 -4.44
N PHE A 80 5.09 3.60 -3.93
CA PHE A 80 4.69 3.35 -2.55
C PHE A 80 4.91 1.90 -2.14
N TRP A 81 4.36 0.92 -2.88
CA TRP A 81 4.48 -0.50 -2.56
C TRP A 81 5.94 -1.00 -2.61
N LYS A 82 6.75 -0.48 -3.55
CA LYS A 82 8.17 -0.81 -3.64
C LYS A 82 9.00 -0.27 -2.47
N SER A 83 8.65 0.89 -1.91
CA SER A 83 9.37 1.50 -0.81
C SER A 83 8.82 1.20 0.58
N TRP A 84 7.58 0.72 0.70
CA TRP A 84 6.98 0.39 2.01
C TRP A 84 7.67 -0.79 2.69
N HIS A 85 8.13 -1.78 1.95
CA HIS A 85 8.91 -2.88 2.54
C HIS A 85 9.92 -3.40 1.54
N ALA A 86 10.98 -2.62 1.31
CA ALA A 86 11.89 -2.83 0.18
C ALA A 86 12.61 -4.19 0.18
N SER A 87 12.92 -4.77 1.35
CA SER A 87 13.49 -6.13 1.45
C SER A 87 12.48 -7.22 1.09
N TYR A 88 11.27 -7.15 1.64
CA TYR A 88 10.19 -8.09 1.36
C TYR A 88 9.73 -8.01 -0.09
N ASN A 89 9.62 -6.80 -0.65
CA ASN A 89 9.34 -6.63 -2.06
C ASN A 89 10.43 -7.27 -2.94
N ARG A 90 11.72 -7.15 -2.59
CA ARG A 90 12.81 -7.86 -3.27
C ARG A 90 12.67 -9.39 -3.18
N TRP A 91 12.27 -9.90 -2.01
CA TRP A 91 12.00 -11.32 -1.82
C TRP A 91 10.83 -11.80 -2.70
N LEU A 92 9.68 -11.11 -2.68
CA LEU A 92 8.53 -11.41 -3.53
C LEU A 92 8.90 -11.40 -5.02
N VAL A 93 9.69 -10.41 -5.45
CA VAL A 93 10.13 -10.35 -6.84
C VAL A 93 11.00 -11.55 -7.19
N ARG A 94 11.98 -11.89 -6.35
CA ARG A 94 12.93 -12.97 -6.64
C ARG A 94 12.30 -14.36 -6.59
N TYR A 95 11.43 -14.62 -5.62
CA TYR A 95 10.92 -15.95 -5.32
C TYR A 95 9.51 -16.22 -5.84
N MET A 96 8.72 -15.20 -6.16
CA MET A 96 7.39 -15.38 -6.74
C MET A 96 7.27 -14.77 -8.13
N TYR A 97 7.62 -13.49 -8.30
CA TYR A 97 7.35 -12.78 -9.55
C TYR A 97 8.15 -13.37 -10.74
N ILE A 98 9.45 -13.60 -10.56
CA ILE A 98 10.32 -14.17 -11.60
C ILE A 98 9.85 -15.58 -12.02
N PRO A 99 9.67 -16.56 -11.10
CA PRO A 99 9.26 -17.91 -11.49
C PRO A 99 7.86 -17.99 -12.12
N LEU A 100 6.95 -17.06 -11.80
CA LEU A 100 5.61 -16.99 -12.40
C LEU A 100 5.57 -16.42 -13.84
N GLY A 101 6.73 -16.11 -14.42
CA GLY A 101 6.84 -15.62 -15.81
C GLY A 101 7.12 -14.12 -15.92
N GLY A 102 7.44 -13.46 -14.80
CA GLY A 102 7.98 -12.10 -14.78
C GLY A 102 7.14 -11.08 -15.55
N SER A 103 7.79 -10.35 -16.47
CA SER A 103 7.16 -9.28 -17.25
C SER A 103 6.09 -9.78 -18.23
N LYS A 104 6.14 -11.04 -18.67
CA LYS A 104 5.17 -11.61 -19.63
C LYS A 104 3.78 -11.81 -19.02
N ARG A 105 3.70 -12.04 -17.70
CA ARG A 105 2.45 -12.28 -16.95
C ARG A 105 2.25 -11.26 -15.83
N LYS A 106 2.67 -10.01 -16.05
CA LYS A 106 2.68 -8.96 -15.02
C LYS A 106 1.35 -8.81 -14.29
N LEU A 107 0.22 -8.80 -15.01
CA LEU A 107 -1.11 -8.63 -14.41
C LEU A 107 -1.50 -9.81 -13.51
N LEU A 108 -1.32 -11.04 -13.98
CA LEU A 108 -1.60 -12.25 -13.18
C LEU A 108 -0.70 -12.34 -11.95
N ASN A 109 0.58 -11.99 -12.11
CA ASN A 109 1.54 -12.01 -11.01
C ASN A 109 1.14 -11.06 -9.88
N ILE A 110 0.57 -9.89 -10.20
CA ILE A 110 0.08 -8.92 -9.20
C ILE A 110 -1.02 -9.57 -8.35
N TRP A 111 -2.03 -10.18 -8.97
CA TRP A 111 -3.11 -10.86 -8.24
C TRP A 111 -2.60 -11.94 -7.29
N VAL A 112 -1.68 -12.79 -7.77
CA VAL A 112 -1.10 -13.88 -6.97
C VAL A 112 -0.28 -13.33 -5.81
N ILE A 113 0.57 -12.33 -6.06
CA ILE A 113 1.43 -11.73 -5.03
C ILE A 113 0.59 -11.06 -3.94
N PHE A 114 -0.39 -10.23 -4.31
CA PHE A 114 -1.22 -9.54 -3.32
C PHE A 114 -2.09 -10.52 -2.51
N THR A 115 -2.58 -11.58 -3.13
CA THR A 115 -3.33 -12.64 -2.42
C THR A 115 -2.42 -13.38 -1.44
N PHE A 116 -1.19 -13.72 -1.84
CA PHE A 116 -0.20 -14.30 -0.94
C PHE A 116 0.14 -13.37 0.23
N VAL A 117 0.31 -12.07 -0.03
CA VAL A 117 0.57 -11.08 1.02
C VAL A 117 -0.59 -11.01 2.03
N ALA A 118 -1.84 -11.06 1.56
CA ALA A 118 -3.00 -11.09 2.46
C ALA A 118 -2.97 -12.33 3.36
N ILE A 119 -2.82 -13.52 2.76
CA ILE A 119 -2.77 -14.79 3.49
C ILE A 119 -1.59 -14.85 4.45
N TRP A 120 -0.45 -14.28 4.07
CA TRP A 120 0.75 -14.20 4.90
C TRP A 120 0.54 -13.33 6.16
N HIS A 121 -0.36 -12.34 6.09
CA HIS A 121 -0.68 -11.48 7.22
C HIS A 121 -1.78 -12.05 8.12
N ASP A 122 -2.84 -12.63 7.55
CA ASP A 122 -3.85 -13.43 8.25
C ASP A 122 -4.85 -14.04 7.27
N LEU A 123 -5.60 -15.06 7.72
CA LEU A 123 -6.68 -15.68 6.96
C LEU A 123 -8.04 -15.03 7.24
N GLU A 124 -8.05 -13.72 7.52
CA GLU A 124 -9.29 -12.96 7.62
C GLU A 124 -9.77 -12.50 6.24
N TRP A 125 -11.02 -12.79 5.90
CA TRP A 125 -11.64 -12.40 4.63
C TRP A 125 -11.51 -10.91 4.31
N LYS A 126 -11.46 -10.05 5.35
CA LYS A 126 -11.28 -8.61 5.21
C LYS A 126 -9.94 -8.25 4.56
N LEU A 127 -8.85 -8.95 4.90
CA LEU A 127 -7.54 -8.71 4.32
C LEU A 127 -7.47 -9.16 2.86
N VAL A 128 -8.12 -10.28 2.53
CA VAL A 128 -8.20 -10.79 1.16
C VAL A 128 -8.99 -9.82 0.27
N ALA A 129 -10.16 -9.36 0.74
CA ALA A 129 -10.97 -8.37 0.04
C ALA A 129 -10.18 -7.05 -0.18
N TRP A 130 -9.47 -6.58 0.85
CA TRP A 130 -8.61 -5.40 0.76
C TRP A 130 -7.48 -5.58 -0.27
N ALA A 131 -6.86 -6.76 -0.33
CA ALA A 131 -5.80 -7.05 -1.30
C ALA A 131 -6.33 -7.03 -2.74
N TRP A 132 -7.50 -7.60 -2.98
CA TRP A 132 -8.13 -7.58 -4.31
C TRP A 132 -8.56 -6.19 -4.72
N LEU A 133 -9.13 -5.42 -3.81
CA LEU A 133 -9.46 -4.02 -4.04
C LEU A 133 -8.20 -3.20 -4.41
N THR A 134 -7.09 -3.45 -3.71
CA THR A 134 -5.80 -2.83 -4.03
C THR A 134 -5.31 -3.22 -5.43
N CYS A 135 -5.48 -4.49 -5.85
CA CYS A 135 -5.17 -4.92 -7.21
C CYS A 135 -6.00 -4.17 -8.26
N ILE A 136 -7.29 -3.95 -8.00
CA ILE A 136 -8.19 -3.23 -8.91
C ILE A 136 -7.75 -1.79 -9.13
N PHE A 137 -7.16 -1.12 -8.13
CA PHE A 137 -6.60 0.23 -8.30
C PHE A 137 -5.20 0.23 -8.92
N LEU A 138 -4.36 -0.73 -8.55
CA LEU A 138 -2.97 -0.78 -9.00
C LEU A 138 -2.84 -1.18 -10.49
N ILE A 139 -3.70 -2.08 -10.97
CA ILE A 139 -3.64 -2.57 -12.35
C ILE A 139 -3.89 -1.45 -13.37
N PRO A 140 -4.96 -0.64 -13.27
CA PRO A 140 -5.18 0.51 -14.13
C PRO A 140 -4.00 1.48 -14.11
N GLU A 141 -3.44 1.82 -12.94
CA GLU A 141 -2.26 2.68 -12.86
C GLU A 141 -1.08 2.13 -13.66
N ILE A 142 -0.80 0.83 -13.54
CA ILE A 142 0.27 0.16 -14.28
C ILE A 142 -0.01 0.15 -15.78
N VAL A 143 -1.25 -0.08 -16.19
CA VAL A 143 -1.67 -0.08 -17.60
C VAL A 143 -1.53 1.33 -18.17
N VAL A 144 -2.03 2.36 -17.48
CA VAL A 144 -1.90 3.77 -17.87
C VAL A 144 -0.43 4.17 -17.95
N LYS A 145 0.41 3.77 -17.01
CA LYS A 145 1.87 4.00 -17.07
C LYS A 145 2.54 3.29 -18.23
N SER A 146 2.11 2.07 -18.55
CA SER A 146 2.64 1.34 -19.69
C SER A 146 2.27 2.01 -21.00
N ILE A 147 1.02 2.46 -21.13
CA ILE A 147 0.51 3.18 -22.30
C ILE A 147 1.20 4.53 -22.42
N THR A 148 1.22 5.33 -21.35
CA THR A 148 1.85 6.65 -21.34
C THR A 148 3.36 6.59 -21.58
N LYS A 149 4.08 5.55 -21.14
CA LYS A 149 5.50 5.37 -21.55
C LYS A 149 5.64 5.14 -23.05
N THR A 150 4.78 4.31 -23.64
CA THR A 150 4.73 4.09 -25.09
C THR A 150 4.37 5.39 -25.84
N PHE A 151 3.45 6.20 -25.30
CA PHE A 151 3.07 7.49 -25.87
C PHE A 151 4.09 8.62 -25.62
N LYS A 152 4.78 8.62 -24.48
CA LYS A 152 5.83 9.61 -24.12
C LYS A 152 7.10 9.40 -24.94
N ALA A 153 7.33 8.18 -25.45
CA ALA A 153 8.30 7.94 -26.52
C ALA A 153 7.91 8.62 -27.86
N THR A 154 6.66 9.09 -27.98
CA THR A 154 6.10 9.71 -29.20
C THR A 154 5.73 11.19 -29.01
N SER A 155 5.47 11.70 -27.80
CA SER A 155 5.21 13.14 -27.60
C SER A 155 5.55 13.66 -26.20
N ALA A 156 6.39 14.69 -26.16
CA ALA A 156 6.83 15.43 -24.97
C ALA A 156 5.73 16.28 -24.28
N LEU A 157 4.46 16.12 -24.67
CA LEU A 157 3.31 16.85 -24.13
C LEU A 157 2.59 16.11 -22.98
N GLY A 158 2.97 14.85 -22.70
CA GLY A 158 2.31 13.99 -21.72
C GLY A 158 2.68 14.24 -20.25
N GLU A 159 3.63 15.12 -19.93
CA GLU A 159 4.03 15.38 -18.53
C GLU A 159 2.95 16.12 -17.74
N PHE A 160 2.14 16.96 -18.40
CA PHE A 160 1.10 17.76 -17.74
C PHE A 160 -0.11 16.93 -17.31
N PHE A 161 -0.54 15.96 -18.13
CA PHE A 161 -1.69 15.09 -17.80
C PHE A 161 -1.36 13.99 -16.78
N ASN A 162 -0.11 13.53 -16.71
CA ASN A 162 0.30 12.50 -15.74
C ASN A 162 0.32 13.02 -14.29
N TYR A 163 0.52 14.33 -14.08
CA TYR A 163 0.50 14.93 -12.75
C TYR A 163 -0.93 14.96 -12.15
N GLU A 164 -1.92 15.34 -12.95
CA GLU A 164 -3.34 15.42 -12.54
C GLU A 164 -3.97 14.03 -12.29
N LEU A 165 -3.68 13.04 -13.14
CA LEU A 165 -4.19 11.67 -12.97
C LEU A 165 -3.52 10.93 -11.80
N GLY A 166 -2.25 11.23 -11.48
CA GLY A 166 -1.57 10.71 -10.30
C GLY A 166 -2.17 11.24 -8.99
N ALA A 167 -2.56 12.52 -8.97
CA ALA A 167 -3.24 13.13 -7.82
C ALA A 167 -4.63 12.50 -7.55
N MET A 168 -5.37 12.14 -8.62
CA MET A 168 -6.67 11.48 -8.50
C MET A 168 -6.55 9.99 -8.11
N SER A 169 -5.54 9.27 -8.61
CA SER A 169 -5.32 7.85 -8.26
C SER A 169 -4.91 7.66 -6.79
N GLY A 170 -4.15 8.61 -6.25
CA GLY A 170 -3.91 8.70 -4.81
C GLY A 170 -5.22 8.80 -4.04
N ALA A 171 -6.02 9.85 -4.33
CA ALA A 171 -7.29 10.14 -3.65
C ALA A 171 -8.27 8.95 -3.60
N VAL A 172 -8.40 8.20 -4.69
CA VAL A 172 -9.36 7.08 -4.77
C VAL A 172 -8.88 5.85 -3.96
N THR A 173 -7.57 5.63 -3.84
CA THR A 173 -7.03 4.56 -2.98
C THR A 173 -7.15 4.93 -1.49
N TYR A 174 -7.08 6.22 -1.16
CA TYR A 174 -7.31 6.75 0.20
C TYR A 174 -8.78 6.67 0.61
N ASP A 175 -9.70 6.86 -0.34
CA ASP A 175 -11.14 6.80 -0.09
C ASP A 175 -11.66 5.35 -0.01
N CYS A 176 -11.11 4.41 -0.79
CA CYS A 176 -11.60 3.02 -0.76
C CYS A 176 -11.10 2.20 0.44
N LYS A 177 -9.93 2.50 1.01
CA LYS A 177 -9.56 1.95 2.35
C LYS A 177 -10.50 2.46 3.45
N SER A 178 -11.08 3.65 3.29
CA SER A 178 -11.93 4.29 4.30
C SER A 178 -13.42 3.96 4.11
N CYS A 179 -13.88 3.86 2.87
CA CYS A 179 -15.27 3.59 2.50
C CYS A 179 -15.65 2.10 2.68
N TRP A 180 -14.72 1.16 2.45
CA TRP A 180 -15.01 -0.28 2.65
C TRP A 180 -14.92 -0.74 4.12
N ILE A 181 -14.32 0.05 5.01
CA ILE A 181 -14.39 -0.17 6.46
C ILE A 181 -15.82 0.13 6.99
N CYS A 182 -16.62 0.92 6.25
CA CYS A 182 -17.97 1.35 6.65
C CYS A 182 -19.14 0.58 6.01
N GLY A 183 -18.91 -0.38 5.11
CA GLY A 183 -19.97 -0.98 4.26
C GLY A 183 -20.50 -2.36 4.65
N GLY A 184 -20.22 -2.92 5.84
CA GLY A 184 -20.45 -4.35 6.09
C GLY A 184 -20.90 -4.77 7.49
N ALA A 185 -21.54 -3.90 8.28
CA ALA A 185 -22.17 -4.28 9.54
C ALA A 185 -23.71 -4.22 9.40
N CYS A 186 -24.26 -5.11 8.56
CA CYS A 186 -25.68 -5.44 8.56
C CYS A 186 -25.79 -6.96 8.29
N THR A 187 -25.50 -7.74 9.33
CA THR A 187 -26.10 -9.05 9.68
C THR A 187 -25.23 -9.71 10.75
N TYR A 188 -25.57 -9.46 12.02
CA TYR A 188 -26.01 -10.40 13.06
C TYR A 188 -26.20 -9.60 14.35
#